data_AF-A0A521WN76-F1
#
_entry.id   AF-A0A521WN76-F1
#
_cell.length_a   1.000
_cell.length_b   1.000
_cell.length_c   1.000
_cell.angle_alpha   90.00
_cell.angle_beta   90.00
_cell.angle_gamma   90.00
#
_symmetry.space_group_name_H-M   'P 1'
#
loop_
_entity.id
_entity.type
_entity.pdbx_description
1 polymer ?
#
loop_
_entity_poly.entity_id
_entity_poly.type
_entity_poly.pdbx_seq_one_letter_code
_entity_poly.pdbx_strand_id
1 'polypeptide(L)'
;MKPYHLSTRFYIIFTLVMLVPAVWLAEYLHVVLTHLFNVMSINLPFDWRLIEAPVAASVIAISFWIYEVFLWRFPPFKQFHPCPDINGHYEGHFFRSRNPGVQHDITFEIEQTLRDISIVCYGKERSSHSLVATIGQNGFGHWWVLMIYQNMPNEHFVQNVSHVHSERGVAFIEISKKGRALHGSYFTDPQDNGVYGTFQVKFKTNKKMADLEVATIV
;
A
#
# COMPACT_ATOMS: atom_id res chain seq x y z
N MET A 1 -17.30 11.04 -3.32
CA MET A 1 -16.27 10.19 -2.67
C MET A 1 -14.94 10.92 -2.78
N LYS A 2 -14.15 11.02 -1.70
CA LYS A 2 -12.87 11.75 -1.74
C LYS A 2 -11.71 10.77 -1.52
N PRO A 3 -10.67 10.79 -2.36
CA PRO A 3 -9.44 10.07 -2.09
C PRO A 3 -8.87 10.49 -0.73
N TYR A 4 -8.33 9.50 -0.02
CA TYR A 4 -7.65 9.74 1.23
C TYR A 4 -6.38 10.56 0.95
N HIS A 5 -6.19 11.62 1.73
CA HIS A 5 -4.99 12.43 1.73
C HIS A 5 -4.70 12.88 3.14
N LEU A 6 -3.43 13.02 3.48
CA LEU A 6 -3.02 13.59 4.75
C LEU A 6 -3.32 15.09 4.75
N SER A 7 -3.86 15.58 5.87
CA SER A 7 -4.16 17.01 5.99
C SER A 7 -2.88 17.84 6.10
N THR A 8 -2.90 19.09 5.62
CA THR A 8 -1.78 20.03 5.79
C THR A 8 -1.40 20.21 7.27
N ARG A 9 -2.39 20.14 8.18
CA ARG A 9 -2.17 20.20 9.63
C ARG A 9 -1.29 19.05 10.13
N PHE A 10 -1.50 17.84 9.61
CA PHE A 10 -0.67 16.70 9.95
C PHE A 10 0.79 16.95 9.59
N TYR A 11 1.06 17.42 8.37
CA TYR A 11 2.43 17.71 7.92
C TYR A 11 3.10 18.77 8.79
N ILE A 12 2.41 19.87 9.11
CA ILE A 12 2.95 20.92 9.98
C ILE A 12 3.30 20.36 11.36
N ILE A 13 2.38 19.63 11.98
CA ILE A 13 2.61 19.05 13.32
C ILE A 13 3.76 18.04 13.27
N PHE A 14 3.78 17.15 12.28
CA PHE A 14 4.83 16.15 12.10
C PHE A 14 6.21 16.82 11.98
N THR A 15 6.32 17.83 11.11
CA THR A 15 7.58 18.57 10.91
C THR A 15 8.03 19.27 12.19
N LEU A 16 7.12 19.94 12.91
CA LEU A 16 7.46 20.61 14.17
C LEU A 16 7.93 19.63 15.24
N VAL A 17 7.27 18.48 15.37
CA VAL A 17 7.67 17.42 16.32
C VAL A 17 9.03 16.85 15.96
N MET A 18 9.30 16.62 14.67
CA MET A 18 10.57 16.06 14.21
C MET A 18 11.72 17.07 14.16
N LEU A 19 11.46 18.37 14.30
CA LEU A 19 12.50 19.39 14.30
C LEU A 19 13.44 19.27 15.50
N VAL A 20 12.90 18.96 16.68
CA VAL A 20 13.70 18.79 17.91
C VAL A 20 14.74 17.65 17.79
N PRO A 21 14.37 16.40 17.46
CA PRO A 21 15.35 15.33 17.29
C PRO A 21 16.27 15.56 16.09
N ALA A 22 15.78 16.23 15.04
CA ALA A 22 16.59 16.59 13.87
C ALA A 22 17.72 17.57 14.23
N VAL A 23 17.42 18.65 14.95
CA VAL A 23 18.41 19.63 15.41
C VAL A 23 19.37 18.98 16.40
N TRP A 24 18.86 18.20 17.36
CA TRP A 24 19.71 17.48 18.32
C TRP A 24 20.71 16.54 17.64
N LEU A 25 20.27 15.79 16.61
CA LEU A 25 21.17 14.90 15.87
C LEU A 25 22.19 15.68 15.04
N ALA A 26 21.80 16.81 14.44
CA ALA A 26 22.70 17.67 13.69
C ALA A 26 23.83 18.21 14.57
N GLU A 27 23.49 18.69 15.77
CA GLU A 27 24.47 19.14 16.77
C GLU A 27 25.40 18.02 17.20
N TYR A 28 24.85 16.84 17.50
CA TYR A 28 25.66 15.67 17.87
C TYR A 28 26.65 15.28 16.76
N LEU A 29 26.19 15.22 15.51
CA LEU A 29 27.03 14.92 14.35
C LEU A 29 28.11 16.00 14.16
N HIS A 30 27.78 17.27 14.37
CA HIS A 30 28.74 18.35 14.32
C HIS A 30 29.88 18.16 15.34
N VAL A 31 29.55 17.84 16.60
CA VAL A 31 30.54 17.58 17.66
C VAL A 31 31.44 16.39 17.28
N VAL A 32 30.85 15.29 16.82
CA VAL A 32 31.60 14.09 16.43
C VAL A 32 32.54 14.37 15.25
N LEU A 33 32.04 15.03 14.20
CA LEU A 33 32.85 15.37 13.04
C LEU A 33 34.00 16.29 13.42
N THR A 34 33.73 17.35 14.19
CA THR A 34 34.76 18.28 14.67
C THR A 34 35.85 17.54 15.44
N HIS A 35 35.47 16.62 16.34
CA HIS A 35 36.43 15.82 17.07
C HIS A 35 37.28 14.93 16.14
N LEU A 36 36.66 14.25 15.18
CA LEU A 36 37.37 13.40 14.21
C LEU A 36 38.35 14.19 13.35
N PHE A 37 37.95 15.34 12.81
CA PHE A 37 38.83 16.16 11.96
C PHE A 37 40.00 16.75 12.74
N ASN A 38 39.78 17.15 14.00
CA ASN A 38 40.86 17.61 14.87
C ASN A 38 41.89 16.50 15.13
N VAL A 39 41.46 15.26 15.36
CA VAL A 39 42.36 14.10 15.49
C VAL A 39 43.18 13.88 14.22
N MET A 40 42.57 14.10 13.05
CA MET A 40 43.25 13.97 11.75
C MET A 40 44.10 15.20 11.36
N SER A 41 44.13 16.26 12.18
CA SER A 41 44.80 17.54 11.87
C SER A 41 44.33 18.18 10.56
N ILE A 42 43.07 17.95 10.19
CA ILE A 42 42.46 18.53 8.99
C ILE A 42 41.69 19.78 9.40
N ASN A 43 42.10 20.94 8.89
CA ASN A 43 41.34 22.17 9.05
C ASN A 43 40.19 22.19 8.03
N LEU A 44 38.96 22.08 8.52
CA LEU A 44 37.79 22.25 7.67
C LEU A 44 37.59 23.75 7.37
N PRO A 45 37.58 24.17 6.09
CA PRO A 45 37.40 25.58 5.72
C PRO A 45 35.93 26.01 5.65
N PHE A 46 35.01 25.25 6.26
CA PHE A 46 33.58 25.34 5.98
C PHE A 46 32.74 25.62 7.22
N ASP A 47 31.70 26.43 7.06
CA ASP A 47 30.73 26.77 8.11
C ASP A 47 29.86 25.54 8.44
N TRP A 48 29.77 25.21 9.72
CA TRP A 48 28.97 24.08 10.22
C TRP A 48 27.48 24.19 9.87
N ARG A 49 26.97 25.42 9.68
CA ARG A 49 25.57 25.70 9.31
C ARG A 49 25.14 25.03 8.00
N LEU A 50 26.11 24.70 7.15
CA LEU A 50 25.86 24.04 5.88
C LEU A 50 25.68 22.53 6.03
N ILE A 51 25.97 21.96 7.21
CA ILE A 51 25.69 20.56 7.58
C ILE A 51 24.32 20.46 8.27
N GLU A 52 23.93 21.47 9.06
CA GLU A 52 22.71 21.45 9.87
C GLU A 52 21.44 21.24 9.04
N ALA A 53 21.22 22.07 8.01
CA ALA A 53 20.00 22.02 7.20
C ALA A 53 19.85 20.69 6.42
N PRO A 54 20.87 20.17 5.72
CA PRO A 54 20.78 18.86 5.06
C PRO A 54 20.54 17.70 6.03
N VAL A 55 21.16 17.72 7.20
CA VAL A 55 20.95 16.69 8.23
C VAL A 55 19.52 16.74 8.73
N ALA A 56 19.02 17.93 9.08
CA ALA A 56 17.67 18.07 9.59
C ALA A 56 16.62 17.63 8.56
N ALA A 57 16.79 18.04 7.29
CA ALA A 57 15.93 17.60 6.19
C ALA A 57 15.96 16.08 6.01
N SER A 58 17.14 15.46 6.10
CA SER A 58 17.31 14.00 5.98
C SER A 58 16.61 13.27 7.12
N VAL A 59 16.76 13.73 8.37
CA VAL A 59 16.07 13.12 9.53
C VAL A 59 14.57 13.18 9.36
N ILE A 60 14.03 14.33 8.96
CA ILE A 60 12.58 14.50 8.75
C ILE A 60 12.10 13.60 7.61
N ALA A 61 12.81 13.55 6.49
CA ALA A 61 12.45 12.72 5.34
C ALA A 61 12.48 11.22 5.67
N ILE A 62 13.54 10.74 6.31
CA ILE A 62 13.67 9.33 6.73
C ILE A 62 12.60 8.98 7.76
N SER A 63 12.37 9.87 8.73
CA SER A 63 11.33 9.67 9.74
C SER A 63 9.94 9.59 9.12
N PHE A 64 9.65 10.46 8.14
CA PHE A 64 8.39 10.45 7.42
C PHE A 64 8.23 9.16 6.61
N TRP A 65 9.29 8.69 5.95
CA TRP A 65 9.29 7.43 5.23
C TRP A 65 9.03 6.23 6.16
N ILE A 66 9.70 6.14 7.31
CA ILE A 66 9.45 5.11 8.33
C ILE A 66 7.99 5.19 8.81
N TYR A 67 7.50 6.41 9.02
CA TYR A 67 6.14 6.63 9.45
C TYR A 67 5.12 6.12 8.43
N GLU A 68 5.31 6.49 7.17
CA GLU A 68 4.46 6.14 6.03
C GLU A 68 4.43 4.63 5.75
N VAL A 69 5.57 3.96 5.89
CA VAL A 69 5.66 2.52 5.59
C VAL A 69 5.15 1.69 6.78
N PHE A 70 5.48 2.08 8.01
CA PHE A 70 5.35 1.20 9.17
C PHE A 70 4.54 1.81 10.33
N LEU A 71 4.92 3.00 10.84
CA LEU A 71 4.40 3.46 12.13
C LEU A 71 2.89 3.77 12.10
N TRP A 72 2.37 4.23 10.98
CA TRP A 72 0.95 4.57 10.84
C TRP A 72 0.00 3.41 11.25
N ARG A 73 0.43 2.15 11.13
CA ARG A 73 -0.40 0.98 11.43
C ARG A 73 -0.69 0.80 12.93
N PHE A 74 0.10 1.41 13.82
CA PHE A 74 -0.05 1.20 15.27
C PHE A 74 -1.22 2.00 15.87
N PRO A 75 -1.87 1.47 16.93
CA PRO A 75 -2.99 2.12 17.61
C PRO A 75 -2.82 3.61 18.00
N PRO A 76 -1.67 4.07 18.54
CA PRO A 76 -1.51 5.49 18.89
C PRO A 76 -1.59 6.42 17.68
N PHE A 77 -1.16 5.96 16.50
CA PHE A 77 -1.14 6.81 15.30
C PHE A 77 -2.49 6.85 14.57
N LYS A 78 -3.34 5.83 14.75
CA LYS A 78 -4.70 5.77 14.18
C LYS A 78 -5.63 6.91 14.64
N GLN A 79 -5.30 7.59 15.74
CA GLN A 79 -6.03 8.78 16.18
C GLN A 79 -5.75 10.00 15.30
N PHE A 80 -4.56 10.09 14.70
CA PHE A 80 -4.17 11.20 13.83
C PHE A 80 -4.62 10.98 12.38
N HIS A 81 -4.75 9.72 11.97
CA HIS A 81 -5.31 9.36 10.68
C HIS A 81 -6.17 8.08 10.78
N PRO A 82 -7.48 8.14 10.48
CA PRO A 82 -8.38 6.99 10.60
C PRO A 82 -8.25 5.97 9.45
N CYS A 83 -7.20 6.06 8.62
CA CYS A 83 -6.99 5.16 7.49
C CYS A 83 -6.88 3.70 7.96
N PRO A 84 -7.72 2.77 7.43
CA PRO A 84 -7.69 1.38 7.82
C PRO A 84 -6.45 0.71 7.23
N ASP A 85 -5.87 -0.19 8.02
CA ASP A 85 -4.84 -1.11 7.55
C ASP A 85 -5.52 -2.34 6.96
N ILE A 86 -5.40 -2.51 5.65
CA ILE A 86 -5.92 -3.65 4.89
C ILE A 86 -4.78 -4.48 4.27
N ASN A 87 -3.54 -4.33 4.73
CA ASN A 87 -2.44 -5.18 4.30
C ASN A 87 -2.73 -6.67 4.55
N GLY A 88 -2.23 -7.52 3.65
CA GLY A 88 -2.20 -8.96 3.79
C GLY A 88 -3.04 -9.72 2.78
N HIS A 89 -3.35 -10.96 3.14
CA HIS A 89 -3.89 -11.99 2.26
C HIS A 89 -5.34 -12.24 2.60
N TYR A 90 -6.18 -12.25 1.59
CA TYR A 90 -7.60 -12.46 1.72
C TYR A 90 -8.03 -13.60 0.80
N GLU A 91 -8.92 -14.44 1.29
CA GLU A 91 -9.50 -15.52 0.50
C GLU A 91 -11.01 -15.41 0.48
N GLY A 92 -11.60 -15.85 -0.62
CA GLY A 92 -13.03 -15.93 -0.75
C GLY A 92 -13.40 -16.25 -2.18
N HIS A 93 -14.49 -15.64 -2.63
CA HIS A 93 -15.11 -16.05 -3.88
C HIS A 93 -15.70 -14.87 -4.65
N PHE A 94 -15.84 -15.06 -5.96
CA PHE A 94 -16.54 -14.14 -6.83
C PHE A 94 -17.61 -14.82 -7.68
N PHE A 95 -18.58 -14.01 -8.11
CA PHE A 95 -19.72 -14.41 -8.94
C PHE A 95 -19.71 -13.59 -10.22
N ARG A 96 -19.80 -14.28 -11.37
CA ARG A 96 -19.89 -13.65 -12.69
C ARG A 96 -21.36 -13.44 -13.06
N SER A 97 -21.69 -12.30 -13.65
CA SER A 97 -23.06 -12.03 -14.12
C SER A 97 -23.56 -13.00 -15.18
N ARG A 98 -22.65 -13.54 -16.01
CA ARG A 98 -22.99 -14.51 -17.08
C ARG A 98 -23.44 -15.86 -16.53
N ASN A 99 -22.96 -16.26 -15.35
CA ASN A 99 -23.28 -17.52 -14.69
C ASN A 99 -23.67 -17.25 -13.22
N PRO A 100 -24.84 -16.65 -12.98
CA PRO A 100 -25.29 -16.37 -11.62
C PRO A 100 -25.47 -17.71 -10.88
N GLY A 101 -24.73 -17.89 -9.78
CA GLY A 101 -24.77 -19.10 -8.95
C GLY A 101 -23.53 -19.98 -9.02
N VAL A 102 -22.62 -19.76 -9.98
CA VAL A 102 -21.31 -20.43 -9.98
C VAL A 102 -20.33 -19.60 -9.15
N GLN A 103 -19.82 -20.23 -8.10
CA GLN A 103 -18.83 -19.65 -7.20
C GLN A 103 -17.43 -19.99 -7.70
N HIS A 104 -16.57 -18.98 -7.76
CA HIS A 104 -15.18 -19.15 -8.15
C HIS A 104 -14.26 -18.65 -7.04
N ASP A 105 -13.29 -19.46 -6.66
CA ASP A 105 -12.31 -19.10 -5.63
C ASP A 105 -11.36 -18.01 -6.12
N ILE A 106 -11.08 -17.06 -5.25
CA ILE A 106 -10.12 -15.97 -5.45
C ILE A 106 -9.33 -15.68 -4.19
N THR A 107 -8.10 -15.24 -4.41
CA THR A 107 -7.20 -14.75 -3.36
C THR A 107 -6.76 -13.34 -3.70
N PHE A 108 -6.84 -12.43 -2.74
CA PHE A 108 -6.27 -11.08 -2.87
C PHE A 108 -5.01 -10.98 -2.00
N GLU A 109 -3.96 -10.40 -2.56
CA GLU A 109 -2.78 -9.94 -1.85
C GLU A 109 -2.76 -8.41 -1.92
N ILE A 110 -2.75 -7.77 -0.74
CA ILE A 110 -2.80 -6.32 -0.62
C ILE A 110 -1.55 -5.83 0.10
N GLU A 111 -0.82 -4.94 -0.56
CA GLU A 111 0.25 -4.16 0.03
C GLU A 111 -0.18 -2.69 0.11
N GLN A 112 -0.03 -2.09 1.28
CA GLN A 112 -0.51 -0.75 1.56
C GLN A 112 0.49 0.02 2.43
N THR A 113 0.91 1.19 1.95
CA THR A 113 1.51 2.25 2.77
C THR A 113 0.40 3.21 3.22
N LEU A 114 0.74 4.23 4.01
CA LEU A 114 -0.25 5.24 4.39
C LEU A 114 -0.90 5.95 3.18
N ARG A 115 -0.20 6.05 2.04
CA ARG A 115 -0.65 6.81 0.86
C ARG A 115 -0.96 5.93 -0.34
N ASP A 116 -0.26 4.82 -0.50
CA ASP A 116 -0.33 3.97 -1.67
C ASP A 116 -0.88 2.60 -1.34
N ILE A 117 -1.52 1.98 -2.33
CA ILE A 117 -2.06 0.64 -2.24
C ILE A 117 -1.81 -0.10 -3.56
N SER A 118 -1.36 -1.33 -3.46
CA SER A 118 -1.18 -2.28 -4.54
C SER A 118 -1.99 -3.54 -4.23
N ILE A 119 -2.73 -4.03 -5.22
CA ILE A 119 -3.59 -5.20 -5.08
C ILE A 119 -3.29 -6.16 -6.20
N VAL A 120 -3.04 -7.41 -5.84
CA VAL A 120 -2.98 -8.53 -6.77
C VAL A 120 -4.11 -9.50 -6.44
N CYS A 121 -4.85 -9.91 -7.45
CA CYS A 121 -5.89 -10.93 -7.36
C CYS A 121 -5.42 -12.17 -8.11
N TYR A 122 -5.53 -13.32 -7.46
CA TYR A 122 -5.24 -14.62 -8.05
C TYR A 122 -6.54 -15.40 -8.18
N GLY A 123 -6.89 -15.76 -9.42
CA GLY A 123 -7.92 -16.73 -9.73
C GLY A 123 -7.31 -17.94 -10.44
N LYS A 124 -8.12 -18.99 -10.60
CA LYS A 124 -7.68 -20.25 -11.24
C LYS A 124 -7.13 -20.05 -12.66
N GLU A 125 -7.80 -19.23 -13.46
CA GLU A 125 -7.50 -19.06 -14.89
C GLU A 125 -6.65 -17.81 -15.18
N ARG A 126 -6.80 -16.78 -14.36
CA ARG A 126 -6.21 -15.46 -14.58
C ARG A 126 -5.80 -14.84 -13.25
N SER A 127 -4.74 -14.06 -13.30
CA SER A 127 -4.35 -13.14 -12.24
C SER A 127 -4.62 -11.71 -12.69
N SER A 128 -4.86 -10.81 -11.74
CA SER A 128 -5.10 -9.40 -12.00
C SER A 128 -4.19 -8.59 -11.10
N HIS A 129 -3.55 -7.56 -11.63
CA HIS A 129 -2.77 -6.61 -10.85
C HIS A 129 -3.36 -5.21 -10.97
N SER A 130 -3.31 -4.44 -9.89
CA SER A 130 -3.70 -3.04 -9.90
C SER A 130 -2.69 -2.22 -10.71
N LEU A 131 -3.18 -1.48 -11.71
CA LEU A 131 -2.42 -0.43 -12.38
C LEU A 131 -2.46 0.87 -11.57
N VAL A 132 -3.63 1.17 -11.02
CA VAL A 132 -3.89 2.31 -10.13
C VAL A 132 -4.87 1.84 -9.09
N ALA A 133 -4.61 2.14 -7.82
CA ALA A 133 -5.57 1.91 -6.76
C ALA A 133 -5.54 3.09 -5.78
N THR A 134 -6.72 3.50 -5.32
CA THR A 134 -6.87 4.60 -4.37
C THR A 134 -7.84 4.20 -3.28
N ILE A 135 -7.46 4.51 -2.04
CA ILE A 135 -8.31 4.36 -0.87
C ILE A 135 -8.99 5.69 -0.55
N GLY A 136 -10.24 5.63 -0.13
CA GLY A 136 -10.96 6.83 0.28
C GLY A 136 -12.06 6.54 1.28
N GLN A 137 -12.70 7.61 1.74
CA GLN A 137 -13.79 7.53 2.70
C GLN A 137 -15.02 8.25 2.12
N ASN A 138 -16.21 7.68 2.34
CA ASN A 138 -17.46 8.32 1.98
C ASN A 138 -17.94 9.27 3.10
N GLY A 139 -19.01 10.02 2.84
CA GLY A 139 -19.55 10.99 3.81
C GLY A 139 -20.12 10.38 5.09
N PHE A 140 -20.32 9.05 5.12
CA PHE A 140 -20.81 8.29 6.27
C PHE A 140 -19.68 7.58 7.04
N GLY A 141 -18.42 7.82 6.65
CA GLY A 141 -17.25 7.23 7.31
C GLY A 141 -16.88 5.82 6.84
N HIS A 142 -17.54 5.28 5.81
CA HIS A 142 -17.17 3.98 5.23
C HIS A 142 -15.98 4.12 4.27
N TRP A 143 -15.05 3.19 4.39
CA TRP A 143 -13.84 3.13 3.59
C TRP A 143 -14.06 2.29 2.35
N TRP A 144 -13.47 2.73 1.25
CA TRP A 144 -13.54 2.07 -0.05
C TRP A 144 -12.20 2.13 -0.77
N VAL A 145 -11.97 1.20 -1.68
CA VAL A 145 -10.89 1.22 -2.67
C VAL A 145 -11.48 1.23 -4.06
N LEU A 146 -10.99 2.11 -4.91
CA LEU A 146 -11.24 2.05 -6.35
C LEU A 146 -9.93 1.63 -7.01
N MET A 147 -9.95 0.54 -7.79
CA MET A 147 -8.79 0.12 -8.56
C MET A 147 -9.11 -0.02 -10.05
N ILE A 148 -8.15 0.38 -10.87
CA ILE A 148 -8.05 -0.02 -12.27
C ILE A 148 -7.06 -1.18 -12.30
N TYR A 149 -7.47 -2.30 -12.89
CA TYR A 149 -6.66 -3.51 -12.93
C TYR A 149 -6.43 -3.98 -14.37
N GLN A 150 -5.40 -4.79 -14.55
CA GLN A 150 -5.15 -5.53 -15.78
C GLN A 150 -5.13 -7.03 -15.47
N ASN A 151 -5.96 -7.76 -16.19
CA ASN A 151 -6.00 -9.22 -16.17
C ASN A 151 -4.88 -9.77 -17.05
N MET A 152 -4.13 -10.71 -16.50
CA MET A 152 -3.15 -11.52 -17.21
C MET A 152 -3.57 -12.99 -17.11
N PRO A 153 -3.63 -13.70 -18.23
CA PRO A 153 -3.90 -15.13 -18.18
C PRO A 153 -2.74 -15.88 -17.55
N ASN A 154 -3.06 -16.89 -16.75
CA ASN A 154 -2.03 -17.73 -16.15
C ASN A 154 -1.37 -18.57 -17.26
N GLU A 155 -0.06 -18.81 -17.18
CA GLU A 155 0.71 -19.49 -18.23
C GLU A 155 0.13 -20.87 -18.60
N HIS A 156 -0.36 -21.62 -17.62
CA HIS A 156 -1.05 -22.90 -17.81
C HIS A 156 -2.36 -22.80 -18.61
N PHE A 157 -3.05 -21.65 -18.57
CA PHE A 157 -4.27 -21.40 -19.32
C PHE A 157 -3.97 -20.99 -20.77
N VAL A 158 -2.90 -20.23 -20.99
CA VAL A 158 -2.47 -19.77 -22.32
C VAL A 158 -2.12 -20.94 -23.24
N GLN A 159 -1.57 -22.03 -22.71
CA GLN A 159 -1.24 -23.23 -23.51
C GLN A 159 -2.48 -23.92 -24.13
N ASN A 160 -3.68 -23.69 -23.59
CA ASN A 160 -4.90 -24.39 -23.99
C ASN A 160 -5.87 -23.53 -24.82
N VAL A 161 -5.57 -22.24 -25.06
CA VAL A 161 -6.49 -21.31 -25.74
C VAL A 161 -5.71 -20.37 -26.65
N SER A 162 -6.03 -20.37 -27.96
CA SER A 162 -5.28 -19.66 -29.00
C SER A 162 -5.46 -18.14 -29.03
N HIS A 163 -6.33 -17.56 -28.19
CA HIS A 163 -6.66 -16.12 -28.20
C HIS A 163 -6.87 -15.59 -26.78
N VAL A 164 -5.83 -15.57 -25.96
CA VAL A 164 -5.91 -14.96 -24.63
C VAL A 164 -5.17 -13.63 -24.61
N HIS A 165 -5.94 -12.55 -24.52
CA HIS A 165 -5.42 -11.20 -24.43
C HIS A 165 -5.51 -10.68 -22.99
N SER A 166 -4.65 -9.71 -22.67
CA SER A 166 -4.75 -8.99 -21.42
C SER A 166 -5.91 -8.00 -21.49
N GLU A 167 -6.83 -8.08 -20.53
CA GLU A 167 -8.02 -7.23 -20.48
C GLU A 167 -7.87 -6.23 -19.34
N ARG A 168 -8.49 -5.06 -19.45
CA ARG A 168 -8.52 -4.06 -18.37
C ARG A 168 -9.88 -4.00 -17.73
N GLY A 169 -9.93 -3.53 -16.49
CA GLY A 169 -11.18 -3.36 -15.77
C GLY A 169 -11.07 -2.43 -14.58
N VAL A 170 -12.21 -2.22 -13.94
CA VAL A 170 -12.37 -1.39 -12.74
C VAL A 170 -13.03 -2.21 -11.66
N ALA A 171 -12.52 -2.14 -10.43
CA ALA A 171 -13.15 -2.73 -9.27
C ALA A 171 -13.39 -1.68 -8.18
N PHE A 172 -14.55 -1.76 -7.56
CA PHE A 172 -14.94 -0.99 -6.40
C PHE A 172 -15.03 -1.93 -5.20
N ILE A 173 -14.26 -1.65 -4.16
CA ILE A 173 -14.07 -2.50 -2.99
C ILE A 173 -14.53 -1.72 -1.76
N GLU A 174 -15.48 -2.25 -1.02
CA GLU A 174 -15.89 -1.75 0.29
C GLU A 174 -15.13 -2.47 1.40
N ILE A 175 -14.63 -1.69 2.35
CA ILE A 175 -13.83 -2.18 3.47
C ILE A 175 -14.74 -2.26 4.71
N SER A 176 -14.85 -3.45 5.29
CA SER A 176 -15.55 -3.63 6.58
C SER A 176 -14.94 -2.76 7.68
N LYS A 177 -15.72 -2.43 8.72
CA LYS A 177 -15.27 -1.55 9.83
C LYS A 177 -13.95 -1.95 10.50
N LYS A 178 -13.57 -3.24 10.44
CA LYS A 178 -12.33 -3.77 11.03
C LYS A 178 -11.22 -4.03 10.01
N GLY A 179 -11.43 -3.78 8.72
CA GLY A 179 -10.47 -4.08 7.66
C GLY A 179 -10.25 -5.58 7.40
N ARG A 180 -11.06 -6.47 8.00
CA ARG A 180 -10.85 -7.94 7.94
C ARG A 180 -11.73 -8.66 6.92
N ALA A 181 -12.58 -7.92 6.24
CA ALA A 181 -13.43 -8.41 5.16
C ALA A 181 -13.58 -7.30 4.12
N LEU A 182 -13.53 -7.70 2.86
CA LEU A 182 -13.68 -6.85 1.70
C LEU A 182 -14.80 -7.42 0.84
N HIS A 183 -15.65 -6.56 0.32
CA HIS A 183 -16.70 -6.95 -0.62
C HIS A 183 -16.81 -5.90 -1.70
N GLY A 184 -17.24 -6.27 -2.90
CA GLY A 184 -17.24 -5.30 -3.96
C GLY A 184 -17.79 -5.83 -5.27
N SER A 185 -17.67 -4.97 -6.27
CA SER A 185 -18.07 -5.24 -7.64
C SER A 185 -16.93 -4.91 -8.59
N TYR A 186 -16.85 -5.65 -9.69
CA TYR A 186 -15.88 -5.40 -10.74
C TYR A 186 -16.57 -5.36 -12.10
N PHE A 187 -15.91 -4.68 -13.04
CA PHE A 187 -16.35 -4.50 -14.41
C PHE A 187 -15.12 -4.60 -15.33
N THR A 188 -15.14 -5.51 -16.31
CA THR A 188 -14.13 -5.56 -17.38
C THR A 188 -14.55 -4.71 -18.56
N ASP A 189 -13.57 -4.29 -19.37
CA ASP A 189 -13.81 -3.49 -20.57
C ASP A 189 -14.89 -4.13 -21.47
N PRO A 190 -15.91 -3.37 -21.89
CA PRO A 190 -16.93 -3.84 -22.82
C PRO A 190 -16.38 -4.38 -24.14
N GLN A 191 -15.22 -3.88 -24.61
CA GLN A 191 -14.60 -4.38 -25.85
C GLN A 191 -14.17 -5.85 -25.72
N ASP A 192 -13.86 -6.30 -24.51
CA ASP A 192 -13.48 -7.67 -24.17
C ASP A 192 -14.61 -8.42 -23.47
N ASN A 193 -15.81 -8.41 -24.07
CA ASN A 193 -17.00 -9.15 -23.60
C ASN A 193 -17.66 -8.67 -22.28
N GLY A 194 -17.29 -7.48 -21.78
CA GLY A 194 -18.04 -6.73 -20.76
C GLY A 194 -18.62 -7.58 -19.63
N VAL A 195 -17.76 -8.14 -18.78
CA VAL A 195 -18.17 -8.97 -17.65
C VAL A 195 -18.22 -8.10 -16.40
N TYR A 196 -19.34 -8.16 -15.69
CA TYR A 196 -19.45 -7.61 -14.35
C TYR A 196 -19.69 -8.73 -13.35
N GLY A 197 -19.36 -8.46 -12.10
CA GLY A 197 -19.55 -9.43 -11.03
C GLY A 197 -19.36 -8.82 -9.66
N THR A 198 -19.57 -9.66 -8.66
CA THR A 198 -19.36 -9.29 -7.25
C THR A 198 -18.39 -10.27 -6.61
N PHE A 199 -17.70 -9.81 -5.58
CA PHE A 199 -16.79 -10.65 -4.81
C PHE A 199 -16.91 -10.37 -3.32
N GLN A 200 -16.54 -11.37 -2.54
CA GLN A 200 -16.42 -11.26 -1.09
C GLN A 200 -15.21 -12.08 -0.64
N VAL A 201 -14.30 -11.40 0.07
CA VAL A 201 -13.08 -12.02 0.60
C VAL A 201 -12.88 -11.66 2.06
N LYS A 202 -12.26 -12.56 2.82
CA LYS A 202 -11.96 -12.41 4.25
C LYS A 202 -10.48 -12.55 4.48
N PHE A 203 -9.97 -11.76 5.42
CA PHE A 203 -8.56 -11.79 5.80
C PHE A 203 -8.17 -13.18 6.31
N LYS A 204 -7.03 -13.67 5.86
CA LYS A 204 -6.43 -14.94 6.26
C LYS A 204 -5.10 -14.74 7.01
N THR A 205 -4.14 -14.03 6.42
CA THR A 205 -2.79 -13.91 6.99
C THR A 205 -2.05 -12.66 6.50
N ASN A 206 -0.95 -12.30 7.15
CA ASN A 206 -0.03 -11.25 6.70
C ASN A 206 1.17 -11.79 5.89
N LYS A 207 1.29 -13.12 5.73
CA LYS A 207 2.40 -13.77 5.00
C LYS A 207 2.15 -13.72 3.50
N LYS A 208 3.17 -13.36 2.71
CA LYS A 208 3.11 -13.35 1.24
C LYS A 208 2.75 -14.72 0.67
N MET A 209 2.12 -14.75 -0.51
CA MET A 209 1.70 -16.03 -1.09
C MET A 209 2.91 -16.90 -1.46
N ALA A 210 3.99 -16.27 -1.94
CA ALA A 210 5.29 -16.92 -2.15
C ALA A 210 5.83 -17.62 -0.88
N ASP A 211 5.59 -17.05 0.30
CA ASP A 211 6.03 -17.64 1.58
C ASP A 211 5.14 -18.82 2.02
N LEU A 212 3.90 -18.88 1.53
CA LEU A 212 2.94 -19.95 1.83
C LEU A 212 3.18 -21.19 0.95
N GLU A 213 3.55 -21.00 -0.32
CA GLU A 213 3.90 -22.12 -1.22
C GLU A 213 5.16 -22.84 -0.74
N VAL A 214 6.18 -22.10 -0.27
CA VAL A 214 7.42 -22.70 0.29
C VAL A 214 7.15 -23.49 1.57
N ALA A 215 6.22 -23.05 2.42
CA ALA A 215 5.88 -23.75 3.66
C ALA A 215 5.10 -25.06 3.46
N THR A 216 4.57 -25.32 2.26
CA THR A 216 3.80 -26.53 1.95
C THR A 216 4.69 -27.63 1.34
N ILE A 217 5.96 -27.31 1.02
CA ILE A 217 6.93 -28.21 0.37
C ILE A 217 7.96 -28.76 1.39
N VAL A 218 7.83 -28.40 2.69
CA VAL A 218 8.71 -28.88 3.78
C VAL A 218 7.97 -29.85 4.70
#